data_AF-A0A2B8BPD2-F1
#
_entry.id   AF-A0A2B8BPD2-F1
#
_cell.length_a   1.000
_cell.length_b   1.000
_cell.length_c   1.000
_cell.angle_alpha   90.00
_cell.angle_beta   90.00
_cell.angle_gamma   90.00
#
_symmetry.space_group_name_H-M   'P 1'
#
loop_
_entity.id
_entity.type
_entity.pdbx_description
1 polymer ?
#
loop_
_entity_poly.entity_id
_entity_poly.type
_entity_poly.pdbx_seq_one_letter_code
_entity_poly.pdbx_strand_id
1 'polypeptide(L)'
;MTNAFTRTTSRTVTFAHPFALSGVDGVQPAGSYIVETDEELIDSLSFPVYRRSATWIRLPQSNRGMAMEQTVLIDPDELGRLLEPADNGNPLPG
;
A
#
# COMPACT_ATOMS: atom_id res chain seq x y z
N MET A 1 -20.03 19.15 -14.07
CA MET A 1 -18.83 18.92 -13.25
C MET A 1 -19.14 17.70 -12.40
N THR A 2 -18.65 16.51 -12.78
CA THR A 2 -18.92 15.29 -12.00
C THR A 2 -18.08 15.36 -10.74
N ASN A 3 -18.72 15.38 -9.58
CA ASN A 3 -18.05 15.45 -8.29
C ASN A 3 -17.51 14.05 -7.97
N ALA A 4 -16.28 13.74 -8.39
CA ALA A 4 -15.62 12.51 -8.00
C ALA A 4 -15.40 12.56 -6.48
N PHE A 5 -16.14 11.76 -5.72
CA PHE A 5 -15.93 11.62 -4.28
C PHE A 5 -14.73 10.71 -4.07
N THR A 6 -13.57 11.33 -3.89
CA THR A 6 -12.33 10.66 -3.50
C THR A 6 -12.31 10.49 -1.98
N ARG A 7 -12.24 9.24 -1.51
CA ARG A 7 -12.11 8.91 -0.09
C ARG A 7 -10.78 8.22 0.14
N THR A 8 -9.92 8.87 0.92
CA THR A 8 -8.67 8.25 1.38
C THR A 8 -8.93 7.50 2.68
N THR A 9 -8.64 6.20 2.69
CA THR A 9 -8.72 5.32 3.86
C THR A 9 -7.32 5.02 4.37
N SER A 10 -7.04 5.26 5.65
CA SER A 10 -5.77 4.90 6.29
C SER A 10 -5.93 3.65 7.17
N ARG A 11 -4.96 2.72 7.08
CA ARG A 11 -4.93 1.48 7.85
C ARG A 11 -3.51 1.16 8.29
N THR A 12 -3.39 0.55 9.46
CA THR A 12 -2.10 0.04 9.95
C THR A 12 -1.95 -1.41 9.50
N VAL A 13 -0.85 -1.69 8.82
CA VAL A 13 -0.50 -2.99 8.24
C VAL A 13 0.79 -3.48 8.91
N THR A 14 0.78 -4.71 9.41
CA THR A 14 1.97 -5.32 10.04
C THR A 14 2.60 -6.33 9.09
N PHE A 15 3.84 -6.08 8.70
CA PHE A 15 4.64 -7.02 7.91
C PHE A 15 5.47 -7.90 8.85
N ALA A 16 5.29 -9.22 8.74
CA ALA A 16 6.01 -10.20 9.55
C ALA A 16 7.48 -10.37 9.16
N HIS A 17 7.82 -10.04 7.91
CA HIS A 17 9.16 -10.17 7.35
C HIS A 17 9.62 -8.86 6.72
N PRO A 18 10.95 -8.63 6.66
CA PRO A 18 11.50 -7.52 5.90
C PRO A 18 11.06 -7.63 4.43
N PHE A 19 10.69 -6.51 3.83
CA PHE A 19 10.16 -6.46 2.47
C PHE A 19 10.84 -5.35 1.67
N ALA A 20 10.93 -5.55 0.35
CA ALA A 20 11.35 -4.50 -0.58
C ALA A 20 10.12 -3.95 -1.28
N LEU A 21 10.15 -2.68 -1.64
CA LEU A 21 9.11 -2.03 -2.42
C LEU A 21 9.68 -1.57 -3.74
N SER A 22 8.91 -1.77 -4.81
CA SER A 22 9.25 -1.21 -6.12
C SER A 22 9.30 0.31 -6.05
N GLY A 23 10.46 0.90 -6.39
CA GLY A 23 10.67 2.35 -6.34
C GLY A 23 11.19 2.89 -4.99
N VAL A 24 11.51 2.02 -4.03
CA VAL A 24 12.23 2.39 -2.80
C VAL A 24 13.55 1.67 -2.76
N ASP A 25 14.64 2.42 -2.65
CA ASP A 25 15.95 1.84 -2.41
C ASP A 25 16.04 1.24 -1.00
N GLY A 26 16.34 -0.06 -0.96
CA GLY A 26 16.59 -0.79 0.28
C GLY A 26 15.40 -1.60 0.80
N VAL A 27 15.72 -2.51 1.72
CA VAL A 27 14.74 -3.39 2.38
C VAL A 27 14.19 -2.69 3.61
N GLN A 28 12.86 -2.65 3.71
CA GLN A 28 12.14 -2.14 4.86
C GLN A 28 12.08 -3.22 5.94
N PRO A 29 12.34 -2.89 7.21
CA PRO A 29 12.29 -3.87 8.29
C PRO A 29 10.87 -4.41 8.50
N ALA A 30 10.76 -5.63 9.06
CA ALA A 30 9.47 -6.12 9.55
C ALA A 30 8.92 -5.17 10.63
N GLY A 31 7.61 -4.93 10.64
CA GLY A 31 7.00 -3.97 11.55
C GLY A 31 5.63 -3.47 11.11
N SER A 32 5.11 -2.51 11.86
CA SER A 32 3.82 -1.88 11.58
C SER A 32 4.00 -0.60 10.77
N TYR A 33 3.31 -0.52 9.65
CA TYR A 33 3.37 0.59 8.70
C TYR A 33 1.97 1.13 8.45
N ILE A 34 1.88 2.41 8.12
CA ILE A 34 0.61 3.02 7.77
C ILE A 34 0.46 3.00 6.26
N VAL A 35 -0.61 2.36 5.80
CA VAL A 35 -0.99 2.31 4.40
C VAL A 35 -2.21 3.18 4.20
N GLU A 36 -2.12 4.10 3.25
CA GLU A 36 -3.21 4.93 2.80
C GLU A 36 -3.68 4.40 1.44
N THR A 37 -4.98 4.31 1.24
CA THR A 37 -5.56 3.84 -0.02
C THR A 37 -6.61 4.85 -0.43
N ASP A 38 -6.52 5.31 -1.67
CA ASP A 38 -7.45 6.28 -2.21
C ASP A 38 -8.48 5.53 -3.04
N GLU A 39 -9.73 5.67 -2.61
CA GLU A 39 -10.88 5.00 -3.18
C GLU A 39 -11.76 6.05 -3.83
N GLU A 40 -11.93 5.98 -5.15
CA GLU A 40 -12.86 6.85 -5.85
C GLU A 40 -14.21 6.16 -5.96
N LEU A 41 -15.25 6.84 -5.45
CA LEU A 41 -16.62 6.43 -5.66
C LEU A 41 -17.03 6.75 -7.10
N ILE A 42 -17.35 5.70 -7.85
CA ILE A 42 -17.95 5.83 -9.18
C ILE A 42 -19.47 5.90 -9.00
N ASP A 43 -19.97 7.13 -8.85
CA ASP A 43 -21.41 7.43 -8.68
C ASP A 43 -22.22 7.29 -9.99
N SER A 44 -21.55 7.05 -11.12
CA SER A 44 -22.19 6.86 -12.43
C SER A 44 -22.76 5.46 -12.67
N LEU A 45 -22.62 4.55 -11.71
CA LEU A 45 -23.18 3.20 -11.75
C LEU A 45 -24.37 3.10 -10.80
N SER A 46 -25.36 2.25 -11.11
CA SER A 46 -26.54 2.03 -10.25
C SER A 46 -26.23 1.50 -8.84
N PHE A 47 -24.95 1.21 -8.55
CA PHE A 47 -24.44 0.78 -7.26
C PHE A 47 -23.16 1.56 -6.96
N PRO A 48 -22.91 1.95 -5.69
CA PRO A 48 -21.66 2.58 -5.30
C PRO A 48 -20.52 1.58 -5.48
N VAL A 49 -19.71 1.77 -6.53
CA VAL A 49 -18.49 1.01 -6.77
C VAL A 49 -17.30 1.88 -6.41
N TYR A 50 -16.47 1.39 -5.50
CA TYR A 50 -15.21 2.02 -5.13
C TYR A 50 -14.10 1.45 -6.01
N ARG A 51 -13.46 2.27 -6.85
CA ARG A 51 -12.19 1.89 -7.50
C ARG A 51 -11.04 2.34 -6.61
N ARG A 52 -10.10 1.45 -6.32
CA ARG A 52 -8.82 1.88 -5.75
C ARG A 52 -8.03 2.59 -6.84
N SER A 53 -7.81 3.88 -6.67
CA SER A 53 -7.06 4.69 -7.63
C SER A 53 -5.56 4.67 -7.32
N ALA A 54 -5.18 4.57 -6.04
CA ALA A 54 -3.79 4.41 -5.66
C ALA A 54 -3.63 3.93 -4.20
N THR A 55 -2.44 3.42 -3.87
CA THR A 55 -2.07 2.97 -2.52
C THR A 55 -0.72 3.56 -2.15
N TRP A 56 -0.60 4.09 -0.93
CA TRP A 56 0.60 4.70 -0.41
C TRP A 56 0.99 4.03 0.90
N ILE A 57 2.28 3.92 1.16
CA ILE A 57 2.81 3.41 2.41
C ILE A 57 3.76 4.45 3.03
N ARG A 58 3.58 4.70 4.33
CA ARG A 58 4.47 5.54 5.12
C ARG A 58 5.60 4.71 5.70
N LEU A 59 6.81 4.95 5.22
CA LEU A 59 8.03 4.30 5.64
C LEU A 59 8.82 5.22 6.58
N PRO A 60 9.39 4.70 7.67
CA PRO A 60 10.34 5.45 8.49
C PRO A 60 11.68 5.51 7.74
N GLN A 61 11.98 6.64 7.11
CA GLN A 61 13.27 6.87 6.49
C GLN A 61 14.26 7.36 7.55
N SER A 62 15.21 6.50 7.92
CA SER A 62 16.32 6.88 8.78
C SER A 62 17.49 7.36 7.94
N ASN A 63 17.43 8.62 7.48
CA ASN A 63 18.60 9.24 6.84
C ASN A 63 19.43 9.96 7.90
N ARG A 64 20.58 9.38 8.25
CA ARG A 64 21.65 9.97 9.09
C ARG A 64 21.16 10.94 10.19
N GLY A 65 20.28 10.46 11.08
CA GLY A 65 19.91 11.19 12.30
C GLY A 65 18.66 12.07 12.22
N MET A 66 18.01 12.20 11.06
CA MET A 66 16.67 12.78 10.96
C MET A 66 15.65 11.67 10.67
N ALA A 67 14.72 11.46 11.61
CA ALA A 67 13.55 10.63 11.37
C ALA A 67 12.61 11.38 10.42
N MET A 68 12.61 11.00 9.14
CA MET A 68 11.66 11.50 8.16
C MET A 68 10.71 10.38 7.77
N GLU A 69 9.41 10.66 7.76
CA GLU A 69 8.44 9.72 7.20
C GLU A 69 8.39 9.93 5.69
N GLN A 70 8.72 8.89 4.92
CA GLN A 70 8.58 8.92 3.47
C GLN A 70 7.30 8.21 3.06
N THR A 71 6.44 8.90 2.33
CA THR A 71 5.25 8.30 1.73
C THR A 71 5.58 7.84 0.31
N VAL A 72 5.42 6.55 0.04
CA VAL A 72 5.73 5.93 -1.25
C VAL A 72 4.46 5.40 -1.89
N LEU A 73 4.26 5.69 -3.17
CA LEU A 73 3.20 5.09 -3.98
C LEU A 73 3.57 3.63 -4.29
N ILE A 74 2.70 2.71 -3.94
CA ILE A 74 2.87 1.27 -4.18
C ILE A 74 1.68 0.71 -4.94
N ASP A 75 1.91 -0.39 -5.66
CA ASP A 75 0.84 -1.08 -6.34
C ASP A 75 -0.03 -1.87 -5.33
N PRO A 76 -1.38 -1.80 -5.43
CA PRO A 76 -2.26 -2.52 -4.52
C PRO A 76 -2.09 -4.06 -4.58
N ASP A 77 -1.71 -4.63 -5.73
CA ASP A 77 -1.42 -6.07 -5.84
C ASP A 77 -0.08 -6.42 -5.17
N GLU A 78 0.92 -5.54 -5.26
CA GLU A 78 2.19 -5.70 -4.55
C GLU A 78 1.97 -5.70 -3.03
N LEU A 79 1.18 -4.77 -2.50
CA LEU A 79 0.78 -4.77 -1.08
C LEU A 79 0.06 -6.07 -0.69
N GLY A 80 -0.82 -6.57 -1.55
CA GLY A 80 -1.51 -7.84 -1.34
C GLY A 80 -0.53 -8.97 -1.09
N ARG A 81 0.43 -9.16 -2.00
CA ARG A 81 1.47 -10.20 -1.90
C ARG A 81 2.33 -10.10 -0.65
N LEU A 82 2.65 -8.89 -0.21
CA LEU A 82 3.43 -8.67 1.02
C LEU A 82 2.65 -9.00 2.30
N LEU A 83 1.31 -8.98 2.22
CA LEU A 83 0.41 -9.30 3.32
C LEU A 83 -0.02 -10.77 3.33
N GLU A 84 0.15 -11.49 2.23
CA GLU A 84 -0.17 -12.91 2.19
C GLU A 84 0.79 -13.65 3.14
N PRO A 85 0.27 -14.37 4.16
CA PRO A 85 1.11 -15.22 4.97
C PRO A 85 1.73 -16.26 4.04
N ALA A 86 3.05 -16.45 4.14
CA ALA A 86 3.79 -17.47 3.41
C ALA A 86 3.37 -18.87 3.89
N ASP A 87 2.17 -19.31 3.52
CA ASP A 87 1.73 -20.69 3.62
C ASP A 87 0.74 -20.94 2.48
N ASN A 88 0.91 -22.08 1.79
CA ASN A 88 0.15 -22.61 0.64
C ASN A 88 0.79 -22.45 -0.76
N GLY A 89 2.08 -22.79 -0.91
CA GLY A 89 2.51 -23.71 -1.98
C GLY A 89 2.25 -23.38 -3.46
N ASN A 90 2.15 -22.12 -3.89
CA ASN A 90 2.07 -21.80 -5.32
C ASN A 90 3.46 -21.44 -5.89
N PRO A 91 4.07 -22.27 -6.76
CA PRO A 91 5.32 -21.89 -7.43
C PRO A 91 5.05 -20.73 -8.42
N LEU A 92 5.91 -19.71 -8.36
CA LEU A 92 5.94 -18.60 -9.32
C LEU A 92 6.10 -19.15 -10.74
N PRO A 93 5.33 -18.70 -11.75
CA PRO A 93 5.62 -19.06 -13.13
C PRO A 93 6.93 -18.38 -13.55
N GLY A 94 7.83 -19.20 -14.11
CA GLY A 94 9.07 -18.74 -14.77
C GLY A 94 8.85 -18.25 -16.19
#